data_AF-A0A1F2T0B5-F1
#
_entry.id   AF-A0A1F2T0B5-F1
#
_cell.length_a   1.000
_cell.length_b   1.000
_cell.length_c   1.000
_cell.angle_alpha   90.00
_cell.angle_beta   90.00
_cell.angle_gamma   90.00
#
_symmetry.space_group_name_H-M   'P 1'
#
loop_
_entity.id
_entity.type
_entity.pdbx_description
1 polymer ?
#
loop_
_entity_poly.entity_id
_entity_poly.type
_entity_poly.pdbx_seq_one_letter_code
_entity_poly.pdbx_strand_id
1 'polypeptide(L)'
;MLAIAVHKKNVLIDLSGWSPRRFSPSLITHINGPLQDKVLFGTDYPWLRPKLWLDAFEKLQIKEEVRSKVLRENAERWLGLR
;
A
#
# COMPACT_ATOMS: atom_id res chain seq x y z
N MET A 1 -14.50 -0.06 -2.02
CA MET A 1 -13.36 -1.01 -1.93
C MET A 1 -12.81 -1.17 -0.52
N LEU A 2 -12.54 -0.08 0.23
CA LEU A 2 -12.00 -0.17 1.59
C LEU A 2 -12.81 -1.09 2.51
N ALA A 3 -14.14 -0.94 2.55
CA ALA A 3 -15.01 -1.79 3.36
C ALA A 3 -14.87 -3.30 3.04
N ILE A 4 -14.68 -3.66 1.77
CA ILE A 4 -14.49 -5.05 1.35
C ILE A 4 -13.14 -5.55 1.87
N ALA A 5 -12.07 -4.78 1.67
CA ALA A 5 -10.74 -5.13 2.16
C ALA A 5 -10.69 -5.20 3.69
N VAL A 6 -11.45 -4.38 4.42
CA VAL A 6 -11.54 -4.48 5.88
C VAL A 6 -12.26 -5.77 6.30
N HIS A 7 -13.37 -6.11 5.64
CA HIS A 7 -14.22 -7.22 6.08
C HIS A 7 -13.74 -8.60 5.59
N LYS A 8 -13.12 -8.70 4.41
CA LYS A 8 -12.80 -9.99 3.77
C LYS A 8 -11.32 -10.31 3.92
N LYS A 9 -10.98 -11.35 4.68
CA LYS A 9 -9.58 -11.68 5.05
C LYS A 9 -8.64 -11.84 3.85
N ASN A 10 -9.14 -12.38 2.74
CA ASN A 10 -8.39 -12.71 1.52
C ASN A 10 -8.42 -11.62 0.42
N VAL A 11 -8.89 -10.42 0.73
CA VAL A 11 -8.90 -9.30 -0.23
C VAL A 11 -7.79 -8.33 0.10
N LEU A 12 -6.88 -8.11 -0.84
CA LEU A 12 -5.74 -7.21 -0.76
C LEU A 12 -5.99 -5.94 -1.58
N ILE A 13 -5.30 -4.86 -1.24
CA ILE A 13 -5.28 -3.62 -2.04
C ILE A 13 -3.89 -3.46 -2.65
N ASP A 14 -3.81 -3.44 -3.97
CA ASP A 14 -2.63 -2.97 -4.68
C ASP A 14 -2.68 -1.45 -4.84
N LEU A 15 -1.55 -0.78 -4.64
CA LEU A 15 -1.41 0.69 -4.71
C LEU A 15 -0.92 1.21 -6.07
N SER A 16 -0.89 0.36 -7.09
CA SER A 16 -0.50 0.76 -8.44
C SER A 16 -1.56 1.62 -9.14
N GLY A 17 -1.22 2.14 -10.32
CA GLY A 17 -2.12 2.90 -11.19
C GLY A 17 -2.26 4.39 -10.87
N TRP A 18 -1.89 4.85 -9.67
CA TRP A 18 -1.89 6.28 -9.32
C TRP A 18 -0.69 6.67 -8.46
N SER A 19 -0.25 7.93 -8.61
CA SER A 19 0.74 8.51 -7.69
C SER A 19 0.18 8.58 -6.27
N PRO A 20 0.98 8.24 -5.23
CA PRO A 20 0.59 8.36 -3.82
C PRO A 20 0.08 9.75 -3.40
N ARG A 21 0.46 10.80 -4.14
CA ARG A 21 -0.06 12.17 -3.93
C ARG A 21 -1.57 12.29 -4.05
N ARG A 22 -2.23 11.33 -4.72
CA ARG A 22 -3.68 11.30 -4.94
C ARG A 22 -4.43 10.40 -3.96
N PHE A 23 -3.74 9.76 -3.03
CA PHE A 23 -4.39 8.89 -2.05
C PHE A 23 -5.31 9.71 -1.15
N SER A 24 -6.52 9.21 -0.94
CA SER A 24 -7.47 9.87 -0.06
C SER A 24 -7.00 9.80 1.39
N PRO A 25 -7.32 10.79 2.23
CA PRO A 25 -7.01 10.73 3.67
C PRO A 25 -7.57 9.46 4.32
N SER A 26 -8.75 9.02 3.90
CA SER A 26 -9.37 7.78 4.38
C SER A 26 -8.49 6.56 4.10
N LEU A 27 -7.92 6.43 2.90
CA LEU A 27 -7.01 5.33 2.57
C LEU A 27 -5.78 5.35 3.49
N ILE A 28 -5.18 6.53 3.71
CA ILE A 28 -4.01 6.71 4.59
C ILE A 28 -4.35 6.28 6.04
N THR A 29 -5.49 6.72 6.58
CA THR A 29 -5.95 6.32 7.91
C THR A 29 -6.14 4.81 8.02
N HIS A 30 -6.72 4.17 7.00
CA HIS A 30 -6.94 2.72 7.03
C HIS A 30 -5.64 1.92 6.88
N ILE A 31 -4.70 2.39 6.04
CA ILE A 31 -3.35 1.80 5.91
C ILE A 31 -2.66 1.83 7.28
N ASN A 32 -2.75 2.94 8.02
CA ASN A 32 -2.18 3.05 9.38
C ASN A 32 -2.91 2.24 10.47
N GLY A 33 -4.01 1.56 10.13
CA GLY A 33 -4.85 0.82 11.07
C GLY A 33 -5.24 -0.56 10.55
N PRO A 34 -6.52 -0.80 10.24
CA PRO A 34 -7.04 -2.14 9.93
C PRO A 34 -6.50 -2.75 8.64
N LEU A 35 -5.92 -1.96 7.72
CA LEU A 35 -5.40 -2.42 6.43
C LEU A 35 -3.87 -2.49 6.35
N GLN A 36 -3.16 -2.27 7.46
CA GLN A 36 -1.68 -2.26 7.49
C GLN A 36 -1.04 -3.55 6.93
N ASP A 37 -1.71 -4.69 7.08
CA ASP A 37 -1.25 -6.02 6.64
C ASP A 37 -1.87 -6.47 5.30
N LYS A 38 -2.57 -5.56 4.62
CA LYS A 38 -3.46 -5.87 3.48
C LYS A 38 -3.27 -4.98 2.27
N VAL A 39 -2.22 -4.17 2.28
CA VAL A 39 -1.90 -3.20 1.24
C VAL A 39 -0.53 -3.54 0.66
N LEU A 40 -0.44 -3.60 -0.67
CA LEU A 40 0.74 -4.01 -1.42
C LEU A 40 1.28 -2.83 -2.23
N PHE A 41 2.59 -2.71 -2.24
CA PHE A 41 3.31 -1.81 -3.12
C PHE A 41 3.22 -2.28 -4.58
N GLY A 42 2.90 -1.33 -5.46
CA GLY A 42 2.89 -1.51 -6.90
C GLY A 42 2.97 -0.14 -7.57
N THR A 43 3.70 -0.04 -8.68
CA THR A 43 3.95 1.26 -9.36
C THR A 43 3.24 1.39 -10.68
N ASP A 44 2.81 0.28 -11.30
CA ASP A 44 2.34 0.25 -12.69
C ASP A 44 3.43 0.70 -13.70
N TYR A 45 4.68 0.25 -13.49
CA TYR A 45 5.75 0.44 -14.47
C TYR A 45 5.40 -0.30 -15.78
N PRO A 46 5.57 0.33 -16.97
CA PRO A 46 6.36 1.53 -17.25
C PRO A 46 5.63 2.87 -17.12
N TRP A 47 4.33 2.89 -16.83
CA TRP A 47 3.53 4.11 -16.81
C TRP A 47 3.91 5.08 -15.69
N LEU A 48 4.21 4.58 -14.50
CA LEU A 48 4.71 5.39 -13.39
C LEU A 48 6.04 4.84 -12.88
N ARG A 49 7.08 5.67 -12.98
CA ARG A 49 8.45 5.31 -12.60
C ARG A 49 8.53 5.03 -11.09
N PRO A 50 9.18 3.92 -10.66
CA PRO A 50 9.26 3.56 -9.25
C PRO A 50 9.81 4.66 -8.34
N LYS A 51 10.86 5.36 -8.77
CA LYS A 51 11.42 6.50 -8.01
C LYS A 51 10.38 7.57 -7.71
N LEU A 52 9.57 7.96 -8.70
CA LEU A 52 8.54 8.99 -8.53
C LEU A 52 7.41 8.53 -7.58
N TRP A 53 7.09 7.23 -7.61
CA TRP A 53 6.12 6.66 -6.69
C TRP A 53 6.68 6.67 -5.26
N LEU A 54 7.91 6.18 -5.07
CA LEU A 54 8.57 6.11 -3.75
C LEU A 54 8.76 7.51 -3.14
N ASP A 55 9.26 8.48 -3.91
CA ASP A 55 9.43 9.87 -3.47
C ASP A 55 8.09 10.53 -3.07
N ALA A 56 6.97 10.08 -3.65
CA ALA A 56 5.64 10.53 -3.28
C ALA A 56 5.11 9.81 -2.04
N PHE A 57 5.35 8.51 -1.93
CA PHE A 57 4.95 7.69 -0.79
C PHE A 57 5.66 8.11 0.50
N GLU A 58 6.94 8.47 0.41
CA GLU A 58 7.73 8.95 1.55
C GLU A 58 7.16 10.21 2.20
N LYS A 59 6.38 11.00 1.46
CA LYS A 59 5.75 12.23 1.96
C LYS A 59 4.40 11.99 2.63
N LEU A 60 3.88 10.76 2.60
CA LEU A 60 2.62 10.42 3.26
C LEU A 60 2.80 10.26 4.76
N GLN A 61 1.76 10.60 5.52
CA GLN A 61 1.69 10.37 6.97
C GLN A 61 1.40 8.91 7.30
N ILE A 62 2.26 7.99 6.84
CA ILE A 62 2.23 6.56 7.16
C ILE A 62 3.29 6.28 8.22
N LYS A 63 2.91 5.54 9.26
CA LYS A 63 3.82 5.14 10.35
C LYS A 63 4.96 4.28 9.82
N GLU A 64 6.15 4.39 10.41
CA GLU A 64 7.37 3.76 9.90
C GLU A 64 7.25 2.23 9.82
N GLU A 65 6.66 1.61 10.85
CA GLU A 65 6.42 0.17 10.89
C GLU A 65 5.41 -0.30 9.81
N VAL A 66 4.51 0.57 9.38
CA VAL A 66 3.54 0.27 8.32
C VAL A 66 4.16 0.44 6.93
N ARG A 67 5.15 1.33 6.78
CA ARG A 67 5.86 1.52 5.51
C ARG A 67 6.57 0.26 5.07
N SER A 68 7.32 -0.39 5.97
CA SER A 68 8.00 -1.67 5.68
C SER A 68 7.03 -2.76 5.23
N LYS A 69 5.86 -2.84 5.90
CA LYS A 69 4.78 -3.75 5.53
C LYS A 69 4.28 -3.53 4.11
N VAL A 70 3.94 -2.30 3.77
CA VAL A 70 3.43 -1.93 2.44
C VAL A 70 4.47 -2.21 1.35
N LEU A 71 5.73 -1.83 1.59
CA LEU A 71 6.80 -1.93 0.60
C LEU A 71 7.29 -3.36 0.36
N ARG A 72 7.21 -4.25 1.37
CA ARG A 72 7.81 -5.59 1.27
C ARG A 72 7.07 -6.67 2.06
N GLU A 73 6.91 -6.51 3.38
CA GLU A 73 6.55 -7.65 4.25
C GLU A 73 5.17 -8.24 3.93
N ASN A 74 4.21 -7.42 3.49
CA ASN A 74 2.90 -7.90 3.08
C ASN A 74 3.01 -8.79 1.83
N ALA A 75 3.80 -8.38 0.84
CA ALA A 75 4.01 -9.16 -0.37
C ALA A 75 4.70 -10.48 -0.04
N GLU A 76 5.74 -10.47 0.79
CA GLU A 76 6.43 -11.69 1.25
C GLU A 76 5.47 -12.67 1.92
N ARG A 77 4.66 -12.19 2.86
CA ARG A 77 3.67 -13.01 3.57
C ARG A 77 2.66 -13.64 2.62
N TRP A 78 2.09 -12.85 1.70
CA TRP A 78 1.00 -13.30 0.83
C TRP A 78 1.48 -14.16 -0.34
N LEU A 79 2.69 -13.93 -0.82
CA LEU A 79 3.31 -14.69 -1.90
C LEU A 79 4.14 -15.89 -1.40
N GLY A 80 4.28 -16.05 -0.08
CA GLY A 80 5.05 -17.14 0.51
C GLY A 80 6.56 -17.04 0.26
N LEU A 81 7.06 -15.81 0.10
CA LEU A 81 8.47 -15.53 -0.12
C LEU A 81 9.15 -15.40 1.24
N ARG A 82 10.22 -16.16 1.47
CA ARG A 82 11.09 -16.08 2.65
C ARG A 82 12.48 -15.69 2.23
#